data_AF-A0A2R6T6W6-F1
#
_entry.id   AF-A0A2R6T6W6-F1
#
_cell.length_a   1.000
_cell.length_b   1.000
_cell.length_c   1.000
_cell.angle_alpha   90.00
_cell.angle_beta   90.00
_cell.angle_gamma   90.00
#
_symmetry.space_group_name_H-M   'P 1'
#
loop_
_entity.id
_entity.type
_entity.pdbx_description
1 polymer ?
#
loop_
_entity_poly.entity_id
_entity_poly.type
_entity_poly.pdbx_seq_one_letter_code
_entity_poly.pdbx_strand_id
1 'polypeptide(L)'
;MAFFENKIDAPVIIHYLQPHRPWLIKSDTGGGNPFDNDRKNNDSRIFSSFRNRFGPKIANLLGYRRTEDLRKRWGLTKNNFKAIFSSFGAKKSLEAYETSLTKTLRSVENLTEEVNGRIVVTSDHGEAFGENGVYGHGYYSACRDLDVLREVPWLWVQ
;
A
#
# COMPACT_ATOMS: atom_id res chain seq x y z
N MET A 1 26.38 -12.16 2.30
CA MET A 1 26.94 -10.79 2.42
C MET A 1 26.88 -10.47 3.90
N ALA A 2 27.98 -10.02 4.52
CA ALA A 2 27.97 -9.66 5.93
C ALA A 2 27.59 -8.17 6.09
N PHE A 3 26.61 -7.87 6.94
CA PHE A 3 26.15 -6.51 7.26
C PHE A 3 26.85 -5.94 8.49
N PHE A 4 27.25 -6.79 9.44
CA PHE A 4 27.94 -6.40 10.66
C PHE A 4 29.37 -6.98 10.71
N GLU A 5 30.29 -6.28 11.38
CA GLU A 5 31.65 -6.77 11.60
C GLU A 5 31.69 -8.03 12.47
N ASN A 6 30.78 -8.10 13.45
CA ASN A 6 30.57 -9.24 14.33
C ASN A 6 29.08 -9.54 14.43
N LYS A 7 28.73 -10.80 14.69
CA LYS A 7 27.34 -11.18 14.96
C LYS A 7 26.81 -10.48 16.22
N ILE A 8 25.51 -10.27 16.25
CA ILE A 8 24.83 -9.64 17.38
C ILE A 8 24.44 -10.70 18.41
N ASP A 9 25.07 -10.65 19.59
CA ASP A 9 24.81 -11.54 20.73
C ASP A 9 23.77 -10.93 21.71
N ALA A 10 22.68 -10.37 21.19
CA ALA A 10 21.63 -9.74 21.98
C ALA A 10 20.25 -9.92 21.32
N PRO A 11 19.13 -9.79 22.06
CA PRO A 11 17.81 -9.77 21.47
C PRO A 11 17.62 -8.59 20.51
N VAL A 12 17.07 -8.84 19.33
CA VAL A 12 16.89 -7.83 18.27
C VAL A 12 15.45 -7.86 17.74
N ILE A 13 14.95 -6.67 17.40
CA ILE A 13 13.73 -6.51 16.60
C ILE A 13 14.16 -6.06 15.20
N ILE A 14 13.87 -6.88 14.19
CA ILE A 14 14.02 -6.51 12.78
C ILE A 14 12.70 -5.93 12.31
N HIS A 15 12.71 -4.62 12.06
CA HIS A 15 11.56 -3.88 11.61
C HIS A 15 11.72 -3.55 10.13
N TYR A 16 10.93 -4.18 9.27
CA TYR A 16 11.03 -3.99 7.82
C TYR A 16 9.95 -3.03 7.30
N LEU A 17 10.32 -2.27 6.26
CA LEU A 17 9.40 -1.39 5.56
C LEU A 17 8.56 -2.21 4.58
N GLN A 18 7.23 -2.07 4.64
CA GLN A 18 6.36 -2.67 3.63
C GLN A 18 6.74 -2.17 2.23
N PRO A 19 6.69 -3.04 1.20
CA PRO A 19 6.96 -2.64 -0.16
C PRO A 19 5.88 -1.65 -0.63
N HIS A 20 6.30 -0.40 -0.80
CA HIS A 20 5.45 0.61 -1.41
C HIS A 20 5.41 0.43 -2.93
N ARG A 21 4.31 0.86 -3.55
CA ARG A 21 4.19 0.96 -5.01
C ARG A 21 5.34 1.79 -5.64
N PRO A 22 5.71 1.52 -6.90
CA PRO A 22 5.18 0.45 -7.77
C PRO A 22 5.71 -0.93 -7.36
N TRP A 23 4.83 -1.94 -7.29
CA TRP A 23 5.22 -3.30 -6.95
C TRP A 23 5.83 -4.03 -8.14
N LEU A 24 6.71 -5.00 -7.85
CA LEU A 24 7.34 -5.86 -8.83
C LEU A 24 6.32 -6.81 -9.45
N ILE A 25 6.08 -6.66 -10.74
CA ILE A 25 5.27 -7.58 -11.51
C ILE A 25 6.21 -8.62 -12.11
N LYS A 26 5.86 -9.90 -12.00
CA LYS A 26 6.53 -10.97 -12.76
C LYS A 26 6.26 -10.72 -14.24
N SER A 27 7.23 -10.13 -14.93
CA SER A 27 7.14 -9.89 -16.36
C SER A 27 7.48 -11.18 -17.11
N ASP A 28 6.48 -11.99 -17.45
CA ASP A 28 6.65 -13.00 -18.51
C ASP A 28 6.58 -12.34 -19.91
N THR A 29 6.22 -11.06 -19.97
CA THR A 29 6.14 -10.26 -21.20
C THR A 29 6.75 -8.89 -20.90
N GLY A 30 7.68 -8.41 -21.75
CA GLY A 30 8.46 -7.18 -21.58
C GLY A 30 7.68 -5.86 -21.63
N GLY A 31 6.45 -5.83 -21.11
CA GLY A 31 5.66 -4.62 -20.91
C GLY A 31 6.00 -3.96 -19.57
N GLY A 32 6.23 -2.65 -19.58
CA GLY A 32 6.50 -1.86 -18.37
C GLY A 32 5.39 -1.95 -17.32
N ASN A 33 5.67 -1.46 -16.12
CA ASN A 33 4.76 -1.59 -14.99
C ASN A 33 3.46 -0.78 -15.24
N PRO A 34 2.26 -1.39 -15.29
CA PRO A 34 0.99 -0.67 -15.39
C PRO A 34 0.77 0.35 -14.26
N PHE A 35 1.45 0.21 -13.12
CA PHE A 35 1.43 1.19 -12.04
C PHE A 35 2.32 2.42 -12.30
N ASP A 36 3.28 2.36 -13.24
CA ASP A 36 4.12 3.52 -13.62
C ASP A 36 3.33 4.57 -14.43
N ASN A 37 2.32 4.13 -15.19
CA ASN A 37 1.49 5.02 -16.01
C ASN A 37 0.51 5.89 -15.20
N ASP A 38 0.27 5.61 -13.91
CA ASP A 38 -0.64 6.42 -13.08
C ASP A 38 -0.05 7.78 -12.67
N ARG A 39 1.26 8.00 -12.89
CA ARG A 39 1.88 9.33 -12.76
C ARG A 39 1.61 10.25 -13.94
N LYS A 40 1.04 9.74 -15.05
CA LYS A 40 0.70 10.53 -16.24
C LYS A 40 -0.72 10.21 -16.70
N ASN A 41 -1.74 10.77 -16.07
CA ASN A 41 -2.96 11.03 -16.83
C ASN A 41 -3.71 12.32 -16.45
N ASN A 42 -4.17 12.93 -17.52
CA ASN A 42 -4.53 14.32 -17.72
C ASN A 42 -6.00 14.55 -17.33
N ASP A 43 -6.24 15.17 -16.17
CA ASP A 43 -7.59 15.51 -15.70
C ASP A 43 -8.06 16.77 -16.46
N SER A 44 -9.17 16.69 -17.19
CA SER A 44 -9.69 17.79 -18.00
C SER A 44 -9.96 19.03 -17.13
N ARG A 45 -9.34 20.17 -17.50
CA ARG A 45 -9.31 21.46 -16.74
C ARG A 45 -10.68 21.99 -16.27
N ILE A 46 -11.77 21.56 -16.89
CA ILE A 46 -13.12 22.08 -16.66
C ILE A 46 -13.77 21.44 -15.42
N PHE A 47 -13.61 20.13 -15.23
CA PHE A 47 -14.31 19.39 -14.20
C PHE A 47 -13.65 19.50 -12.81
N SER A 48 -12.32 19.67 -12.80
CA SER A 48 -11.53 19.88 -11.57
C SER A 48 -11.86 21.21 -10.89
N SER A 49 -12.18 22.26 -11.66
CA SER A 49 -12.52 23.59 -11.16
C SER A 49 -13.86 23.60 -10.40
N PHE A 50 -14.86 22.86 -10.89
CA PHE A 50 -16.16 22.74 -10.23
C PHE A 50 -16.03 21.90 -8.93
N ARG A 51 -15.32 20.77 -8.99
CA ARG A 51 -15.07 19.92 -7.83
C ARG A 51 -14.32 20.65 -6.70
N ASN A 52 -13.28 21.40 -7.03
CA ASN A 52 -12.45 22.08 -6.03
C ASN A 52 -13.20 23.24 -5.34
N ARG A 53 -14.18 23.86 -6.03
CA ARG A 53 -14.97 24.97 -5.48
C ARG A 53 -16.14 24.51 -4.61
N PHE A 54 -16.78 23.39 -4.96
CA PHE A 54 -18.01 22.94 -4.30
C PHE A 54 -17.81 21.72 -3.38
N GLY A 55 -16.78 20.91 -3.60
CA GLY A 55 -16.49 19.71 -2.79
C GLY A 55 -16.35 19.96 -1.28
N PRO A 56 -15.53 20.94 -0.84
CA PRO A 56 -15.33 21.22 0.59
C PRO A 56 -16.61 21.69 1.30
N LYS A 57 -17.46 22.45 0.60
CA LYS A 57 -18.74 22.95 1.14
C LYS A 57 -19.76 21.83 1.30
N ILE A 58 -19.80 20.89 0.37
CA ILE A 58 -20.73 19.75 0.42
C ILE A 58 -20.30 18.76 1.51
N ALA A 59 -18.99 18.55 1.70
CA ALA A 59 -18.44 17.71 2.77
C ALA A 59 -18.77 18.22 4.17
N ASN A 60 -18.66 19.54 4.39
CA ASN A 60 -19.01 20.16 5.67
C ASN A 60 -20.52 20.17 5.96
N LEU A 61 -21.36 20.10 4.93
CA LEU A 61 -22.82 20.15 5.06
C LEU A 61 -23.46 18.76 5.24
N LEU A 62 -22.99 17.74 4.52
CA LEU A 62 -23.62 16.41 4.48
C LEU A 62 -22.87 15.35 5.27
N GLY A 63 -21.68 15.67 5.78
CA GLY A 63 -20.80 14.72 6.46
C GLY A 63 -20.07 13.79 5.49
N TYR A 64 -18.85 13.39 5.86
CA TYR A 64 -17.91 12.69 4.97
C TYR A 64 -18.46 11.37 4.39
N ARG A 65 -19.21 10.60 5.19
CA ARG A 65 -19.82 9.32 4.76
C ARG A 65 -20.82 9.49 3.62
N ARG A 66 -21.80 10.41 3.75
CA ARG A 66 -22.80 10.65 2.69
C ARG A 66 -22.20 11.29 1.46
N THR A 67 -21.18 12.15 1.62
CA THR A 67 -20.50 12.73 0.47
C THR A 67 -19.74 11.70 -0.34
N GLU A 68 -19.12 10.70 0.29
CA GLU A 68 -18.51 9.59 -0.45
C GLU A 68 -19.56 8.75 -1.19
N ASP A 69 -20.71 8.45 -0.59
CA ASP A 69 -21.77 7.70 -1.27
C ASP A 69 -22.35 8.47 -2.47
N LEU A 70 -22.53 9.79 -2.35
CA LEU A 70 -22.95 10.63 -3.46
C LEU A 70 -21.87 10.72 -4.55
N ARG A 71 -20.60 10.81 -4.15
CA ARG A 71 -19.46 10.84 -5.07
C ARG A 71 -19.30 9.52 -5.82
N LYS A 72 -19.54 8.38 -5.16
CA LYS A 72 -19.63 7.03 -5.75
C LYS A 72 -20.80 6.95 -6.73
N ARG A 73 -21.98 7.43 -6.34
CA ARG A 73 -23.20 7.40 -7.18
C ARG A 73 -23.09 8.27 -8.43
N TRP A 74 -22.30 9.34 -8.38
CA TRP A 74 -22.07 10.25 -9.51
C TRP A 74 -20.78 9.98 -10.29
N GLY A 75 -20.07 8.88 -10.02
CA GLY A 75 -18.84 8.53 -10.73
C GLY A 75 -17.68 9.53 -10.54
N LEU A 76 -17.77 10.38 -9.52
CA LEU A 76 -16.81 11.46 -9.23
C LEU A 76 -15.67 11.00 -8.32
N THR A 77 -15.54 9.70 -8.10
CA THR A 77 -14.50 9.13 -7.24
C THR A 77 -13.14 9.31 -7.89
N LYS A 78 -12.34 10.19 -7.29
CA LYS A 78 -10.93 10.51 -7.57
C LYS A 78 -9.99 9.33 -7.27
N ASN A 79 -10.38 8.11 -7.61
CA ASN A 79 -9.59 6.91 -7.39
C ASN A 79 -9.35 6.26 -8.76
N ASN A 80 -8.45 6.86 -9.55
CA ASN A 80 -7.85 6.18 -10.71
C ASN A 80 -7.25 4.82 -10.29
N PHE A 81 -6.84 4.67 -9.02
CA PHE A 81 -6.45 3.41 -8.40
C PHE A 81 -7.53 2.33 -8.40
N LYS A 82 -8.81 2.65 -8.14
CA LYS A 82 -9.89 1.65 -8.22
C LYS A 82 -10.04 1.17 -9.66
N ALA A 83 -9.88 2.07 -10.63
CA ALA A 83 -9.92 1.71 -12.04
C ALA A 83 -8.73 0.84 -12.45
N ILE A 84 -7.52 1.11 -11.94
CA ILE A 84 -6.33 0.29 -12.18
C ILE A 84 -6.42 -1.07 -11.50
N PHE A 85 -6.86 -1.14 -10.24
CA PHE A 85 -7.06 -2.43 -9.57
C PHE A 85 -8.18 -3.25 -10.21
N SER A 86 -9.22 -2.57 -10.71
CA SER A 86 -10.29 -3.19 -11.48
C SER A 86 -9.83 -3.64 -12.88
N SER A 87 -8.84 -2.98 -13.50
CA SER A 87 -8.35 -3.32 -14.85
C SER A 87 -7.16 -4.28 -14.85
N PHE A 88 -6.24 -4.14 -13.89
CA PHE A 88 -5.13 -5.06 -13.62
C PHE A 88 -5.63 -6.31 -12.89
N GLY A 89 -6.71 -6.19 -12.11
CA GLY A 89 -7.35 -7.27 -11.35
C GLY A 89 -6.77 -7.38 -9.94
N ALA A 90 -7.64 -7.51 -8.93
CA ALA A 90 -7.24 -7.56 -7.52
C ALA A 90 -6.22 -8.67 -7.23
N LYS A 91 -6.40 -9.82 -7.88
CA LYS A 91 -5.48 -10.96 -7.79
C LYS A 91 -4.07 -10.61 -8.28
N LYS A 92 -3.93 -9.96 -9.45
CA LYS A 92 -2.60 -9.62 -10.00
C LYS A 92 -1.88 -8.59 -9.16
N SER A 93 -2.62 -7.63 -8.61
CA SER A 93 -2.04 -6.65 -7.68
C SER A 93 -1.52 -7.31 -6.41
N LEU A 94 -2.27 -8.27 -5.86
CA LEU A 94 -1.84 -9.06 -4.71
C LEU A 94 -0.58 -9.87 -5.05
N GLU A 95 -0.55 -10.56 -6.20
CA GLU A 95 0.62 -11.32 -6.67
C GLU A 95 1.88 -10.43 -6.85
N ALA A 96 1.71 -9.20 -7.34
CA ALA A 96 2.80 -8.24 -7.50
C ALA A 96 3.31 -7.74 -6.13
N TYR A 97 2.39 -7.47 -5.20
CA TYR A 97 2.73 -7.14 -3.82
C TYR A 97 3.47 -8.29 -3.14
N GLU A 98 2.96 -9.52 -3.20
CA GLU A 98 3.59 -10.72 -2.65
C GLU A 98 4.99 -10.94 -3.23
N THR A 99 5.17 -10.70 -4.52
CA THR A 99 6.49 -10.78 -5.18
C THR A 99 7.46 -9.76 -4.58
N SER A 100 7.00 -8.54 -4.32
CA SER A 100 7.79 -7.48 -3.71
C SER A 100 8.13 -7.80 -2.25
N LEU A 101 7.13 -8.24 -1.49
CA LEU A 101 7.27 -8.61 -0.08
C LEU A 101 8.22 -9.79 0.09
N THR A 102 8.14 -10.80 -0.80
CA THR A 102 9.07 -11.93 -0.80
C THR A 102 10.52 -11.48 -0.93
N LYS A 103 10.80 -10.47 -1.77
CA LYS A 103 12.16 -9.92 -1.89
C LYS A 103 12.58 -9.19 -0.62
N THR A 104 11.70 -8.39 -0.03
CA THR A 104 11.96 -7.73 1.26
C THR A 104 12.28 -8.76 2.35
N LEU A 105 11.49 -9.83 2.45
CA LEU A 105 11.68 -10.87 3.45
C LEU A 105 12.97 -11.67 3.23
N ARG A 106 13.43 -11.86 1.99
CA ARG A 106 14.78 -12.42 1.73
C ARG A 106 15.91 -11.52 2.23
N SER A 107 15.73 -10.20 2.19
CA SER A 107 16.70 -9.27 2.79
C SER A 107 16.69 -9.37 4.31
N VAL A 108 15.51 -9.53 4.92
CA VAL A 108 15.35 -9.77 6.35
C VAL A 108 16.01 -11.08 6.77
N GLU A 109 15.82 -12.16 6.00
CA GLU A 109 16.43 -13.47 6.23
C GLU A 109 17.95 -13.38 6.37
N ASN A 110 18.63 -12.66 5.47
CA ASN A 110 20.09 -12.47 5.58
C ASN A 110 20.50 -11.78 6.89
N LEU A 111 19.69 -10.85 7.42
CA LEU A 111 19.97 -10.20 8.70
C LEU A 111 19.77 -11.16 9.87
N THR A 112 18.83 -12.10 9.77
CA THR A 112 18.62 -13.10 10.83
C THR A 112 19.82 -14.01 11.01
N GLU A 113 20.56 -14.32 9.95
CA GLU A 113 21.78 -15.15 10.01
C GLU A 113 22.93 -14.50 10.80
N GLU A 114 22.87 -13.17 11.00
CA GLU A 114 23.90 -12.39 11.69
C GLU A 114 23.56 -12.10 13.16
N VAL A 115 22.44 -12.62 13.66
CA VAL A 115 22.03 -12.45 15.06
C VAL A 115 22.03 -13.82 15.75
N ASN A 116 22.81 -13.94 16.83
CA ASN A 116 22.81 -15.15 17.66
C ASN A 116 21.77 -15.06 18.81
N GLY A 117 21.27 -13.86 19.10
CA GLY A 117 20.23 -13.64 20.10
C GLY A 117 18.81 -13.91 19.58
N ARG A 118 17.80 -13.67 20.43
CA ARG A 118 16.38 -13.83 20.07
C ARG A 118 15.96 -12.77 19.05
N ILE A 119 15.21 -13.17 18.03
CA ILE A 119 14.78 -12.27 16.97
C ILE A 119 13.25 -12.16 16.95
N VAL A 120 12.76 -10.93 16.85
CA VAL A 120 11.39 -10.62 16.43
C VAL A 120 11.44 -9.93 15.08
N VAL A 121 10.66 -10.39 14.11
CA VAL A 121 10.45 -9.71 12.83
C VAL A 121 9.05 -9.09 12.81
N THR A 122 8.99 -7.80 12.48
CA THR A 122 7.75 -7.04 12.37
C THR A 122 7.81 -5.98 11.27
N SER A 123 6.69 -5.30 11.01
CA SER A 123 6.57 -4.31 9.95
C SER A 123 6.01 -2.98 10.43
N ASP A 124 6.26 -1.92 9.66
CA ASP A 124 5.88 -0.55 9.97
C ASP A 124 4.39 -0.27 9.81
N HIS A 125 3.75 -0.96 8.87
CA HIS A 125 2.30 -0.90 8.67
C HIS A 125 1.78 -2.14 7.92
N GLY A 126 0.46 -2.24 7.76
CA GLY A 126 -0.20 -3.18 6.86
C GLY A 126 -0.65 -2.51 5.55
N GLU A 127 -1.29 -3.26 4.65
CA GLU A 127 -1.66 -2.79 3.31
C GLU A 127 -3.10 -3.23 2.97
N ALA A 128 -3.95 -2.30 2.53
CA ALA A 128 -5.32 -2.62 2.13
C ALA A 128 -5.40 -3.11 0.67
N PHE A 129 -6.19 -4.16 0.43
CA PHE A 129 -6.45 -4.77 -0.87
C PHE A 129 -7.95 -4.73 -1.24
N GLY A 130 -8.68 -3.74 -0.73
CA GLY A 130 -10.08 -3.46 -1.10
C GLY A 130 -11.02 -3.34 0.09
N GLU A 131 -10.52 -3.45 1.31
CA GLU A 131 -11.26 -3.29 2.56
C GLU A 131 -11.95 -1.92 2.58
N ASN A 132 -13.27 -1.91 2.71
CA ASN A 132 -14.10 -0.71 2.61
C ASN A 132 -13.88 0.13 1.33
N GLY A 133 -13.39 -0.49 0.25
CA GLY A 133 -13.05 0.15 -1.01
C GLY A 133 -11.73 0.95 -0.97
N VAL A 134 -10.90 0.75 0.06
CA VAL A 134 -9.57 1.34 0.19
C VAL A 134 -8.53 0.37 -0.38
N TYR A 135 -7.57 0.92 -1.09
CA TYR A 135 -6.41 0.21 -1.61
C TYR A 135 -5.15 0.95 -1.17
N GLY A 136 -4.22 0.21 -0.59
CA GLY A 136 -3.01 0.65 0.08
C GLY A 136 -3.21 1.51 1.33
N HIS A 137 -2.17 2.25 1.72
CA HIS A 137 -2.05 2.82 3.08
C HIS A 137 -1.97 4.37 3.12
N GLY A 138 -2.70 5.07 2.24
CA GLY A 138 -2.65 6.54 2.15
C GLY A 138 -3.30 7.32 3.32
N TYR A 139 -3.01 8.63 3.42
CA TYR A 139 -3.58 9.51 4.45
C TYR A 139 -4.98 10.04 4.05
N TYR A 140 -5.98 9.18 4.12
CA TYR A 140 -7.38 9.57 3.97
C TYR A 140 -8.17 9.17 5.21
N SER A 141 -9.25 9.89 5.52
CA SER A 141 -10.12 9.55 6.66
C SER A 141 -10.68 8.13 6.55
N ALA A 142 -10.86 7.60 5.33
CA ALA A 142 -11.28 6.22 5.10
C ALA A 142 -10.24 5.17 5.55
N CYS A 143 -8.96 5.54 5.66
CA CYS A 143 -7.88 4.65 6.10
C CYS A 143 -7.77 4.58 7.63
N ARG A 144 -8.26 5.59 8.36
CA ARG A 144 -8.09 5.68 9.82
C ARG A 144 -8.77 4.55 10.58
N ASP A 145 -9.90 4.08 10.06
CA ASP A 145 -10.72 3.06 10.71
C ASP A 145 -10.44 1.65 10.16
N LEU A 146 -9.34 1.46 9.42
CA LEU A 146 -8.96 0.15 8.87
C LEU A 146 -7.91 -0.51 9.77
N ASP A 147 -8.28 -1.62 10.39
CA ASP A 147 -7.37 -2.41 11.21
C ASP A 147 -6.28 -3.08 10.35
N VAL A 148 -6.60 -3.49 9.11
CA VAL A 148 -5.63 -4.09 8.16
C VAL A 148 -4.40 -3.20 7.88
N LEU A 149 -4.48 -1.89 8.13
CA LEU A 149 -3.33 -0.98 7.99
C LEU A 149 -2.42 -0.93 9.24
N ARG A 150 -2.90 -1.48 10.36
CA ARG A 150 -2.23 -1.50 11.67
C ARG A 150 -1.93 -2.92 12.15
N GLU A 151 -2.60 -3.93 11.59
CA GLU A 151 -2.30 -5.34 11.78
C GLU A 151 -1.00 -5.69 11.05
N VAL A 152 0.06 -5.90 11.82
CA VAL A 152 1.40 -6.22 11.32
C VAL A 152 1.85 -7.56 11.89
N PRO A 153 2.74 -8.30 11.18
CA PRO A 153 3.26 -9.55 11.70
C PRO A 153 4.08 -9.33 12.97
N TRP A 154 3.99 -10.27 13.89
CA TRP A 154 4.89 -10.40 15.03
C TRP A 154 5.46 -11.82 15.04
N LEU A 155 6.56 -12.01 14.31
CA LEU A 155 7.18 -13.32 14.11
C LEU A 155 8.39 -13.48 15.02
N TRP A 156 8.37 -14.49 15.89
CA TRP A 156 9.57 -14.94 16.57
C TRP A 156 10.36 -15.87 15.65
N VAL A 157 11.66 -15.61 15.50
CA VAL A 157 12.59 -16.47 14.75
C VAL A 157 13.58 -17.08 15.75
N GLN A 158 13.79 -18.39 15.61
CA GLN A 158 14.68 -19.21 16.44
C GLN A 158 15.90 -19.65 15.64
#